data_AF-A0A0B8QFY2-F1
#
_entry.id   AF-A0A0B8QFY2-F1
#
_cell.length_a   1.000
_cell.length_b   1.000
_cell.length_c   1.000
_cell.angle_alpha   90.00
_cell.angle_beta   90.00
_cell.angle_gamma   90.00
#
_symmetry.space_group_name_H-M   'P 1'
#
loop_
_entity.id
_entity.type
_entity.pdbx_description
1 polymer ?
#
loop_
_entity_poly.entity_id
_entity_poly.type
_entity_poly.pdbx_seq_one_letter_code
_entity_poly.pdbx_strand_id
1 'polypeptide(L)'
;MQLNSTEISDLIKQRIESFDVVNEARNEGTIVSVSDGIIRIHGLADVMQGEMIELPGGRYALALNLERDSVGAVVMGPYADLQEGMKVTGTGRILEVPVGPEMLGRVVNT
;
A
#
# COMPACT_ATOMS: atom_id res chain seq x y z
N MET A 1 19.10 -29.05 -9.56
CA MET A 1 20.01 -28.34 -8.62
C MET A 1 20.22 -26.94 -9.15
N GLN A 2 19.55 -25.93 -8.59
CA GLN A 2 19.78 -24.52 -8.95
C GLN A 2 19.59 -23.68 -7.67
N LEU A 3 20.65 -23.60 -6.89
CA LEU A 3 20.77 -22.65 -5.78
C LEU A 3 22.25 -22.25 -5.76
N ASN A 4 22.61 -21.37 -6.70
CA ASN A 4 23.92 -20.75 -6.75
C ASN A 4 23.86 -19.53 -5.81
N SER A 5 24.49 -19.65 -4.64
CA SER A 5 24.54 -18.58 -3.63
C SER A 5 25.04 -17.23 -4.21
N THR A 6 25.91 -17.31 -5.22
CA THR A 6 26.45 -16.15 -5.95
C THR A 6 25.36 -15.37 -6.70
N GLU A 7 24.44 -16.04 -7.41
CA GLU A 7 23.37 -15.38 -8.16
C GLU A 7 22.42 -14.60 -7.25
N ILE A 8 22.08 -15.15 -6.09
CA ILE A 8 21.24 -14.48 -5.08
C ILE A 8 21.97 -13.24 -4.53
N SER A 9 23.27 -13.38 -4.27
CA SER A 9 24.10 -12.30 -3.74
C SER A 9 24.24 -11.14 -4.73
N ASP A 10 24.42 -11.46 -6.01
CA ASP A 10 24.57 -10.46 -7.07
C ASP A 10 23.24 -9.73 -7.34
N LEU A 11 22.10 -10.44 -7.29
CA LEU A 11 20.78 -9.83 -7.43
C LEU A 11 20.49 -8.82 -6.30
N ILE A 12 20.85 -9.15 -5.06
CA ILE A 12 20.66 -8.24 -3.91
C ILE A 12 21.57 -7.00 -4.06
N LYS A 13 22.84 -7.19 -4.41
CA LYS A 13 23.78 -6.07 -4.64
C LYS A 13 23.26 -5.13 -5.71
N GLN A 14 22.81 -5.66 -6.84
CA GLN A 14 22.27 -4.86 -7.93
C GLN A 14 21.06 -4.00 -7.47
N ARG A 15 20.18 -4.56 -6.63
CA ARG A 15 19.00 -3.85 -6.13
C ARG A 15 19.32 -2.77 -5.10
N ILE A 16 20.43 -2.92 -4.38
CA ILE A 16 20.97 -1.89 -3.47
C ILE A 16 21.64 -0.78 -4.28
N GLU A 17 22.43 -1.13 -5.29
CA GLU A 17 23.10 -0.16 -6.17
C GLU A 17 22.09 0.69 -6.95
N SER A 18 20.95 0.12 -7.35
CA SER A 18 19.88 0.85 -8.05
C SER A 18 18.87 1.53 -7.13
N PHE A 19 19.11 1.60 -5.81
CA PHE A 19 18.19 2.24 -4.87
C PHE A 19 18.45 3.74 -4.79
N ASP A 20 17.65 4.52 -5.52
CA ASP A 20 17.69 5.99 -5.44
C ASP A 20 16.91 6.49 -4.21
N VAL A 21 17.62 7.17 -3.31
CA VAL A 21 17.02 7.84 -2.14
C VAL A 21 16.49 9.20 -2.59
N VAL A 22 15.25 9.23 -3.05
CA VAL A 22 14.54 10.48 -3.38
C VAL A 22 13.58 10.81 -2.25
N ASN A 23 13.66 12.04 -1.74
CA ASN A 23 12.71 12.54 -0.74
C ASN A 23 11.48 13.09 -1.48
N GLU A 24 10.40 12.31 -1.50
CA GLU A 24 9.12 12.72 -2.10
C GLU A 24 8.18 13.24 -1.01
N ALA A 25 7.57 14.40 -1.25
CA ALA A 25 6.46 14.85 -0.43
C ALA A 25 5.25 13.94 -0.67
N ARG A 26 4.86 13.17 0.36
CA ARG A 26 3.68 12.30 0.31
C ARG A 26 2.59 12.85 1.21
N ASN A 27 1.34 12.62 0.80
CA ASN A 27 0.20 13.01 1.59
C ASN A 27 -0.01 11.99 2.72
N GLU A 28 -0.10 12.49 3.95
CA GLU A 28 -0.20 11.66 5.14
C GLU A 28 -1.55 11.90 5.83
N GLY A 29 -2.09 10.85 6.44
CA GLY A 29 -3.28 10.92 7.28
C GLY A 29 -3.16 10.04 8.50
N THR A 30 -4.16 10.13 9.37
CA THR A 30 -4.22 9.38 10.63
C THR A 30 -5.53 8.63 10.73
N ILE A 31 -5.47 7.35 11.11
CA ILE A 31 -6.68 6.55 11.37
C ILE A 31 -7.39 7.09 12.60
N VAL A 32 -8.67 7.42 12.45
CA VAL A 32 -9.56 7.90 13.52
C VAL A 32 -10.38 6.75 14.10
N SER A 33 -10.80 5.80 13.26
CA SER A 33 -11.59 4.64 13.71
C SER A 33 -11.37 3.44 12.80
N VAL A 34 -11.47 2.24 13.37
CA VAL A 34 -11.45 0.95 12.65
C VAL A 34 -12.69 0.15 13.04
N SER A 35 -13.49 -0.27 12.06
CA SER A 35 -14.70 -1.06 12.29
C SER A 35 -14.94 -2.01 11.12
N ASP A 36 -14.97 -3.32 11.38
CA ASP A 36 -15.29 -4.37 10.40
C ASP A 36 -14.56 -4.24 9.05
N GLY A 37 -13.27 -3.88 9.07
CA GLY A 37 -12.46 -3.68 7.86
C GLY A 37 -12.66 -2.34 7.15
N ILE A 38 -13.48 -1.45 7.69
CA ILE A 38 -13.63 -0.06 7.26
C ILE A 38 -12.82 0.83 8.21
N ILE A 39 -11.99 1.69 7.64
CA ILE A 39 -11.23 2.70 8.37
C ILE A 39 -11.70 4.10 7.99
N ARG A 40 -11.72 4.98 9.00
CA ARG A 40 -11.94 6.41 8.81
C ARG A 40 -10.61 7.10 9.04
N ILE A 41 -10.17 7.88 8.06
CA ILE A 41 -8.88 8.55 8.08
C ILE A 41 -9.13 10.06 8.11
N HIS A 42 -8.39 10.78 8.95
CA HIS A 42 -8.33 12.24 8.93
C HIS A 42 -7.06 12.70 8.21
N GLY A 43 -7.16 13.77 7.42
CA GLY A 43 -6.08 14.22 6.53
C GLY A 43 -6.26 13.71 5.11
N LEU A 44 -5.16 13.40 4.42
CA LEU A 44 -5.17 12.96 3.01
C LEU A 44 -5.93 13.93 2.09
N ALA A 45 -5.60 15.23 2.14
CA ALA A 45 -6.35 16.28 1.44
C ALA A 45 -6.38 16.12 -0.10
N ASP A 46 -5.37 15.49 -0.67
CA ASP A 46 -5.19 15.32 -2.12
C ASP A 46 -5.53 13.90 -2.59
N VAL A 47 -6.14 13.07 -1.74
CA VAL A 47 -6.48 11.68 -2.11
C VAL A 47 -7.65 11.66 -3.10
N MET A 48 -7.55 10.77 -4.07
CA MET A 48 -8.59 10.55 -5.07
C MET A 48 -9.53 9.41 -4.66
N GLN A 49 -10.76 9.45 -5.17
CA GLN A 49 -11.68 8.33 -5.02
C GLN A 49 -11.15 7.13 -5.81
N GLY A 50 -11.11 5.96 -5.16
CA GLY A 50 -10.53 4.74 -5.74
C GLY A 50 -9.01 4.67 -5.66
N GLU A 51 -8.36 5.59 -4.94
CA GLU A 51 -6.92 5.53 -4.69
C GLU A 51 -6.54 4.44 -3.67
N MET A 52 -5.38 3.84 -3.89
CA MET A 52 -4.76 2.96 -2.90
C MET A 52 -4.06 3.80 -1.82
N ILE A 53 -4.43 3.55 -0.57
CA ILE A 53 -3.80 4.14 0.61
C ILE A 53 -2.90 3.08 1.23
N GLU A 54 -1.63 3.42 1.43
CA GLU A 54 -0.65 2.56 2.08
C GLU A 54 -0.85 2.58 3.60
N LEU A 55 -1.00 1.39 4.18
CA LEU A 55 -1.14 1.14 5.61
C LEU A 55 0.15 0.62 6.22
N PRO A 56 0.32 0.76 7.55
CA PRO A 56 1.41 0.11 8.27
C PRO A 56 1.47 -1.39 8.01
N GLY A 57 2.68 -1.90 7.75
CA GLY A 57 2.89 -3.32 7.42
C GLY A 57 2.76 -3.65 5.93
N GLY A 58 2.78 -2.64 5.04
CA GLY A 58 2.82 -2.85 3.58
C GLY A 58 1.50 -3.36 3.00
N ARG A 59 0.38 -3.07 3.67
CA ARG A 59 -0.97 -3.38 3.21
C ARG A 59 -1.57 -2.15 2.56
N TYR A 60 -2.67 -2.36 1.85
CA TYR A 60 -3.40 -1.29 1.19
C TYR A 60 -4.83 -1.20 1.70
N ALA A 61 -5.37 0.02 1.67
CA ALA A 61 -6.79 0.29 1.76
C ALA A 61 -7.24 1.03 0.50
N LEU A 62 -8.52 0.88 0.16
CA LEU A 62 -9.13 1.56 -0.98
C LEU A 62 -9.97 2.73 -0.50
N ALA A 63 -9.66 3.95 -0.94
CA ALA A 63 -10.46 5.13 -0.68
C ALA A 63 -11.81 5.05 -1.40
N LEU A 64 -12.93 5.00 -0.67
CA LEU A 64 -14.27 4.91 -1.26
C LEU A 64 -15.07 6.21 -1.10
N ASN A 65 -15.07 6.76 0.11
CA ASN A 65 -15.84 7.94 0.46
C ASN A 65 -14.90 9.09 0.82
N LEU A 66 -15.03 10.22 0.12
CA LEU A 66 -14.34 11.45 0.44
C LEU A 66 -15.32 12.40 1.12
N GLU A 67 -15.33 12.40 2.45
CA GLU A 67 -16.09 13.37 3.23
C GLU A 67 -15.27 14.65 3.42
N ARG A 68 -15.90 15.71 3.95
CA ARG A 68 -15.25 17.02 4.10
C ARG A 68 -13.99 16.96 4.97
N ASP A 69 -14.06 16.23 6.06
CA ASP A 69 -13.03 16.19 7.10
C ASP A 69 -12.47 14.77 7.32
N SER A 70 -12.94 13.78 6.55
CA SER A 70 -12.46 12.41 6.66
C SER A 70 -12.62 11.59 5.38
N VAL A 71 -11.79 10.58 5.25
CA VAL A 71 -11.79 9.64 4.14
C VAL A 71 -12.19 8.27 4.68
N GLY A 72 -13.27 7.71 4.12
CA GLY A 72 -13.69 6.33 4.36
C GLY A 72 -12.96 5.40 3.41
N ALA A 73 -12.18 4.46 3.94
CA ALA A 73 -11.45 3.49 3.17
C ALA A 73 -11.70 2.06 3.64
N VAL A 74 -11.60 1.10 2.72
CA VAL A 74 -11.78 -0.33 3.01
C VAL A 74 -10.43 -1.02 2.97
N VAL A 75 -10.10 -1.76 4.03
CA VAL A 75 -8.82 -2.46 4.18
C VAL A 75 -8.79 -3.69 3.28
N MET A 76 -7.74 -3.83 2.46
CA MET A 76 -7.50 -4.99 1.62
C MET A 76 -6.64 -6.02 2.38
N GLY A 77 -7.27 -6.77 3.28
CA GLY A 77 -6.62 -7.83 4.06
C GLY A 77 -7.06 -7.83 5.53
N PRO A 78 -6.27 -8.50 6.41
CA PRO A 78 -6.53 -8.49 7.84
C PRO A 78 -6.47 -7.06 8.39
N TYR A 79 -7.41 -6.69 9.26
CA TYR A 79 -7.52 -5.36 9.86
C TYR A 79 -7.34 -5.34 11.38
N ALA A 80 -7.22 -6.51 12.02
CA ALA A 80 -7.28 -6.66 13.48
C ALA A 80 -6.13 -5.99 14.25
N ASP A 81 -5.01 -5.73 13.57
CA ASP A 81 -3.82 -5.07 14.10
C ASP A 81 -3.80 -3.56 13.83
N LEU A 82 -4.75 -3.04 13.04
CA LEU A 82 -4.90 -1.60 12.82
C LEU A 82 -5.51 -0.95 14.05
N GLN A 83 -4.97 0.20 14.44
CA GLN A 83 -5.42 0.97 15.59
C GLN A 83 -5.58 2.44 15.23
N GLU A 84 -6.40 3.12 16.01
CA GLU A 84 -6.55 4.58 15.96
C GLU A 84 -5.19 5.26 16.25
N GLY A 85 -4.94 6.39 15.60
CA GLY A 85 -3.68 7.12 15.69
C GLY A 85 -2.57 6.62 14.76
N MET A 86 -2.76 5.49 14.07
CA MET A 86 -1.79 5.01 13.08
C MET A 86 -1.75 5.93 11.85
N LYS A 87 -0.54 6.14 11.34
CA LYS A 87 -0.27 6.95 10.14
C LYS A 87 -0.51 6.13 8.88
N VAL A 88 -1.08 6.76 7.87
CA VAL A 88 -1.35 6.19 6.55
C VAL A 88 -0.91 7.15 5.47
N THR A 89 -0.55 6.64 4.30
CA THR A 89 0.02 7.45 3.23
C THR A 89 -0.76 7.26 1.93
N GLY A 90 -1.15 8.35 1.27
CA GLY A 90 -1.72 8.31 -0.07
C GLY A 90 -0.65 7.97 -1.10
N THR A 91 -0.93 7.03 -2.00
CA THR A 91 0.05 6.59 -3.01
C THR A 91 -0.02 7.41 -4.31
N GLY A 92 -1.08 8.19 -4.51
CA GLY A 92 -1.41 8.88 -5.76
C GLY A 92 -1.81 7.93 -6.89
N ARG A 93 -1.93 6.62 -6.62
CA ARG A 93 -2.23 5.58 -7.59
C ARG A 93 -3.64 5.08 -7.38
N ILE A 94 -4.47 5.19 -8.41
CA ILE A 94 -5.77 4.51 -8.45
C ILE A 94 -5.54 3.01 -8.37
N LEU A 95 -6.51 2.29 -7.81
CA LEU A 95 -6.48 0.83 -7.72
C LEU A 95 -6.03 0.21 -9.04
N GLU A 96 -4.91 -0.48 -8.98
CA GLU A 96 -4.31 -1.17 -10.10
C GLU A 96 -3.80 -2.53 -9.69
N VAL A 97 -3.71 -3.42 -10.66
CA VAL A 97 -3.25 -4.79 -10.46
C VAL A 97 -2.19 -5.06 -11.53
N PRO A 98 -1.05 -5.70 -11.18
CA PRO A 98 -0.07 -6.11 -12.17
C PRO A 98 -0.69 -7.06 -13.20
N VAL A 99 -0.43 -6.81 -14.48
CA VAL A 99 -0.91 -7.65 -15.60
C VAL A 99 0.25 -8.03 -16.52
N GLY A 100 0.18 -9.22 -17.13
CA GLY A 100 1.16 -9.65 -18.13
C GLY A 100 1.23 -11.17 -18.32
N PRO A 101 1.97 -11.64 -19.33
CA PRO A 101 2.15 -13.08 -19.60
C PRO A 101 2.79 -13.84 -18.43
N GLU A 102 3.56 -13.16 -17.58
CA GLU A 102 4.21 -13.72 -16.40
C GLU A 102 3.23 -14.26 -15.34
N MET A 103 1.95 -13.87 -15.43
CA MET A 103 0.89 -14.34 -14.55
C MET A 103 0.36 -15.73 -14.95
N LEU A 104 0.65 -16.20 -16.17
CA LEU A 104 0.18 -17.50 -16.64
C LEU A 104 0.78 -18.64 -15.83
N GLY A 105 -0.08 -19.51 -15.29
CA GLY A 105 0.32 -20.64 -14.45
C GLY A 105 0.69 -20.28 -13.01
N ARG A 106 0.51 -19.02 -12.60
CA ARG A 106 0.63 -18.59 -11.19
C ARG A 106 -0.74 -18.59 -10.52
N VAL A 107 -0.77 -18.86 -9.22
CA VAL A 107 -1.93 -18.55 -8.38
C VAL A 107 -1.68 -17.17 -7.78
N VAL A 108 -2.52 -16.21 -8.13
CA VAL A 108 -2.42 -14.82 -7.68
C VAL A 108 -3.31 -14.65 -6.45
N ASN A 109 -2.98 -13.68 -5.57
CA ASN A 109 -3.85 -13.37 -4.44
C ASN A 109 -5.25 -12.94 -4.94
N THR A 110 -6.23 -13.11 -4.06
CA THR A 110 -7.61 -12.66 -4.27
C THR A 110 -7.85 -11.35 -3.53
#